data_AF-A0A3B0YRD4-F1
#
_entry.id   AF-A0A3B0YRD4-F1
#
_cell.length_a   1.000
_cell.length_b   1.000
_cell.length_c   1.000
_cell.angle_alpha   90.00
_cell.angle_beta   90.00
_cell.angle_gamma   90.00
#
_symmetry.space_group_name_H-M   'P 1'
#
loop_
_entity.id
_entity.type
_entity.pdbx_description
1 polymer ?
#
loop_
_entity_poly.entity_id
_entity_poly.type
_entity_poly.pdbx_seq_one_letter_code
_entity_poly.pdbx_strand_id
1 'polypeptide(L)'
;MFIQNKINFKDVYILKDDMVMAVSLPGDACIEQMGEELNALNQLKEPPIEISVVHAKGGFEYEGQPAMVMERMEGSDRDLVAENLDGIRMLPMPESERLTEIVRNNKGRAIDSLCEIKKRVEINKIEIMDIRFLIAADGEFVVSNPYEIVCEVGIPGGIKYAEEVNENYTISKIDNLMEYIKGL
;
A
#
# COMPACT_ATOMS: atom_id res chain seq x y z
N MET A 1 -5.25 5.09 -24.20
CA MET A 1 -5.07 5.44 -22.77
C MET A 1 -5.85 4.39 -22.00
N PHE A 2 -5.15 3.46 -21.33
CA PHE A 2 -5.78 2.32 -20.65
C PHE A 2 -5.89 2.65 -19.16
N ILE A 3 -7.09 2.57 -18.60
CA ILE A 3 -7.36 2.71 -17.16
C ILE A 3 -6.97 1.40 -16.53
N GLN A 4 -5.92 1.38 -15.70
CA GLN A 4 -5.38 0.13 -15.16
C GLN A 4 -5.97 -0.26 -13.79
N ASN A 5 -6.54 0.67 -13.01
CA ASN A 5 -7.33 0.36 -11.81
C ASN A 5 -8.01 1.62 -11.27
N LYS A 6 -9.26 1.50 -10.81
CA LYS A 6 -9.98 2.58 -10.12
C LYS A 6 -9.64 2.47 -8.63
N ILE A 7 -8.62 3.20 -8.17
CA ILE A 7 -8.44 3.42 -6.73
C ILE A 7 -9.47 4.50 -6.38
N ASN A 8 -10.24 4.31 -5.29
CA ASN A 8 -11.54 4.97 -5.06
C ASN A 8 -11.62 6.50 -5.29
N PHE A 9 -10.50 7.22 -5.29
CA PHE A 9 -10.39 8.67 -5.48
C PHE A 9 -9.40 9.11 -6.58
N LYS A 10 -8.80 8.19 -7.36
CA LYS A 10 -7.81 8.51 -8.41
C LYS A 10 -7.85 7.58 -9.62
N ASP A 11 -7.56 8.13 -10.79
CA ASP A 11 -7.32 7.37 -12.03
C ASP A 11 -5.83 7.16 -12.24
N VAL A 12 -5.43 5.99 -12.73
CA VAL A 12 -4.02 5.64 -12.98
C VAL A 12 -3.74 5.47 -14.47
N TYR A 13 -2.73 6.18 -14.96
CA TYR A 13 -2.31 6.24 -16.35
C TYR A 13 -0.86 5.77 -16.50
N ILE A 14 -0.58 4.95 -17.51
CA ILE A 14 0.79 4.57 -17.86
C ILE A 14 1.49 5.77 -18.52
N LEU A 15 2.61 6.22 -17.96
CA LEU A 15 3.46 7.25 -18.57
C LEU A 15 4.55 6.63 -19.45
N LYS A 16 5.25 5.62 -18.90
CA LYS A 16 6.34 4.86 -19.52
C LYS A 16 6.31 3.42 -19.01
N ASP A 17 7.18 2.56 -19.53
CA ASP A 17 7.20 1.14 -19.18
C ASP A 17 7.31 0.88 -17.66
N ASP A 18 8.02 1.75 -16.94
CA ASP A 18 8.36 1.66 -15.51
C ASP A 18 7.65 2.68 -14.61
N MET A 19 6.79 3.54 -15.17
CA MET A 19 6.16 4.63 -14.42
C MET A 19 4.68 4.82 -14.76
N VAL A 20 3.89 5.10 -13.74
CA VAL A 20 2.48 5.50 -13.86
C VAL A 20 2.25 6.86 -13.21
N MET A 21 1.20 7.52 -13.65
CA MET A 21 0.69 8.75 -13.06
C MET A 21 -0.67 8.46 -12.47
N ALA A 22 -0.82 8.66 -11.16
CA ALA A 22 -2.15 8.72 -10.55
C ALA A 22 -2.62 10.17 -10.50
N VAL A 23 -3.82 10.40 -10.99
CA VAL A 23 -4.47 11.71 -11.05
C VAL A 23 -5.69 11.66 -10.16
N SER A 24 -5.83 12.64 -9.26
CA SER A 24 -6.98 12.75 -8.38
C SER A 24 -8.26 12.92 -9.20
N LEU A 25 -9.34 12.26 -8.80
CA LEU A 25 -10.66 12.52 -9.36
C LEU A 25 -11.13 13.94 -8.96
N PRO A 26 -11.99 14.60 -9.75
CA PRO A 26 -12.50 15.92 -9.39
C PRO A 26 -13.22 15.93 -8.03
N GLY A 27 -12.86 16.90 -7.19
CA GLY A 27 -13.54 17.19 -5.92
C GLY A 27 -12.56 17.40 -4.77
N ASP A 28 -12.85 18.36 -3.89
CA ASP A 28 -11.94 18.78 -2.81
C ASP A 28 -11.50 17.61 -1.91
N ALA A 29 -12.40 16.67 -1.63
CA ALA A 29 -12.08 15.49 -0.83
C ALA A 29 -11.05 14.56 -1.50
N CYS A 30 -11.09 14.40 -2.82
CA CYS A 30 -10.12 13.58 -3.56
C CYS A 30 -8.75 14.26 -3.63
N ILE A 31 -8.74 15.59 -3.68
CA ILE A 31 -7.53 16.41 -3.66
C ILE A 31 -6.84 16.31 -2.29
N GLU A 32 -7.61 16.48 -1.22
CA GLU A 32 -7.14 16.35 0.15
C GLU A 32 -6.58 14.94 0.41
N GLN A 33 -7.32 13.90 0.05
CA GLN A 33 -6.88 12.50 0.18
C GLN A 33 -5.57 12.21 -0.56
N MET A 34 -5.36 12.78 -1.74
CA MET A 34 -4.08 12.62 -2.46
C MET A 34 -2.91 13.27 -1.72
N GLY A 35 -3.13 14.43 -1.10
CA GLY A 35 -2.13 15.10 -0.27
C GLY A 35 -1.82 14.32 1.00
N GLU A 36 -2.86 13.81 1.68
CA GLU A 36 -2.74 12.96 2.86
C GLU A 36 -1.98 11.68 2.57
N GLU A 37 -2.29 10.99 1.46
CA GLU A 37 -1.60 9.79 1.02
C GLU A 37 -0.10 10.06 0.82
N LEU A 38 0.26 11.12 0.09
CA LEU A 38 1.66 11.48 -0.14
C LEU A 38 2.39 11.78 1.17
N ASN A 39 1.72 12.48 2.09
CA ASN A 39 2.30 12.78 3.39
C ASN A 39 2.52 11.51 4.23
N ALA A 40 1.54 10.61 4.25
CA ALA A 40 1.62 9.34 4.97
C ALA A 40 2.71 8.41 4.38
N LEU A 41 2.81 8.30 3.05
CA LEU A 41 3.91 7.57 2.39
C LEU A 41 5.28 8.16 2.78
N ASN A 42 5.40 9.49 2.84
CA ASN A 42 6.62 10.15 3.29
C ASN A 42 6.91 9.89 4.78
N GLN A 43 5.91 9.85 5.65
CA GLN A 43 6.13 9.53 7.06
C GLN A 43 6.62 8.09 7.27
N LEU A 44 6.03 7.13 6.53
CA LEU A 44 6.40 5.72 6.64
C LEU A 44 7.84 5.43 6.19
N LYS A 45 8.32 6.11 5.14
CA LYS A 45 9.67 5.85 4.59
C LYS A 45 10.80 6.52 5.38
N GLU A 46 10.52 7.58 6.14
CA GLU A 46 11.53 8.36 6.84
C GLU A 46 11.86 7.74 8.22
N PRO A 47 13.06 8.00 8.77
CA PRO A 47 13.39 7.60 10.13
C PRO A 47 12.43 8.21 11.16
N PRO A 48 12.02 7.47 12.20
CA PRO A 48 12.51 6.14 12.60
C PRO A 48 11.77 4.94 11.99
N ILE A 49 10.76 5.17 11.14
CA ILE A 49 9.85 4.11 10.68
C ILE A 49 10.51 3.22 9.63
N GLU A 50 10.98 3.82 8.53
CA GLU A 50 11.69 3.15 7.43
C GLU A 50 10.96 1.91 6.89
N ILE A 51 9.65 2.04 6.63
CA ILE A 51 8.84 1.03 5.94
C ILE A 51 8.99 1.18 4.43
N SER A 52 9.09 0.04 3.73
CA SER A 52 9.08 0.02 2.26
C SER A 52 7.70 0.45 1.75
N VAL A 53 7.67 1.55 1.00
CA VAL A 53 6.47 2.16 0.41
C VAL A 53 6.65 2.31 -1.09
N VAL A 54 5.53 2.39 -1.82
CA VAL A 54 5.57 2.74 -3.24
C VAL A 54 6.27 4.08 -3.43
N HIS A 55 7.22 4.15 -4.35
CA HIS A 55 7.92 5.40 -4.65
C HIS A 55 7.00 6.37 -5.39
N ALA A 56 6.34 7.25 -4.64
CA ALA A 56 5.50 8.32 -5.17
C ALA A 56 6.17 9.69 -5.08
N LYS A 57 6.03 10.50 -6.13
CA LYS A 57 6.39 11.92 -6.16
C LYS A 57 5.15 12.74 -6.49
N GLY A 58 4.80 13.67 -5.61
CA GLY A 58 3.70 14.61 -5.80
C GLY A 58 4.14 15.95 -6.38
N GLY A 59 3.20 16.91 -6.36
CA GLY A 59 3.43 18.29 -6.84
C GLY A 59 3.23 18.47 -8.34
N PHE A 60 2.59 17.50 -8.99
CA PHE A 60 2.22 17.58 -10.40
C PHE A 60 0.75 17.91 -10.56
N GLU A 61 0.39 18.44 -11.73
CA GLU A 61 -0.99 18.65 -12.14
C GLU A 61 -1.21 18.02 -13.51
N TYR A 62 -2.37 17.39 -13.70
CA TYR A 62 -2.84 16.87 -14.97
C TYR A 62 -4.28 17.34 -15.17
N GLU A 63 -4.52 18.10 -16.24
CA GLU A 63 -5.85 18.65 -16.56
C GLU A 63 -6.49 19.44 -15.39
N GLY A 64 -5.65 20.14 -14.61
CA GLY A 64 -6.09 20.92 -13.44
C GLY A 64 -6.43 20.09 -12.21
N GLN A 65 -6.15 18.78 -12.21
CA GLN A 65 -6.24 17.91 -11.04
C GLN A 65 -4.84 17.61 -10.49
N PRO A 66 -4.66 17.51 -9.16
CA PRO A 66 -3.43 17.03 -8.57
C PRO A 66 -3.06 15.64 -9.08
N ALA A 67 -1.77 15.43 -9.28
CA ALA A 67 -1.22 14.17 -9.72
C ALA A 67 0.04 13.80 -8.94
N MET A 68 0.27 12.49 -8.85
CA MET A 68 1.53 11.91 -8.40
C MET A 68 2.06 10.95 -9.46
N VAL A 69 3.38 10.93 -9.62
CA VAL A 69 4.08 9.94 -10.43
C VAL A 69 4.62 8.86 -9.50
N MET A 70 4.37 7.60 -9.83
CA MET A 70 4.86 6.47 -9.07
C MET A 70 5.47 5.41 -9.99
N GLU A 71 6.30 4.55 -9.41
CA GLU A 71 6.79 3.34 -10.09
C GLU A 71 5.62 2.44 -10.49
N ARG A 72 5.75 1.80 -11.66
CA ARG A 72 4.74 0.87 -12.14
C ARG A 72 4.88 -0.46 -11.41
N MET A 73 3.76 -0.89 -10.82
CA MET A 73 3.64 -2.16 -10.11
C MET A 73 2.86 -3.17 -10.96
N GLU A 74 3.06 -4.45 -10.68
CA GLU A 74 2.45 -5.55 -11.43
C GLU A 74 0.98 -5.77 -11.04
N GLY A 75 0.63 -5.41 -9.81
CA GLY A 75 -0.71 -5.48 -9.26
C GLY A 75 -0.72 -5.13 -7.77
N SER A 76 -1.82 -5.46 -7.12
CA SER A 76 -2.08 -5.22 -5.71
C SER A 76 -2.42 -6.49 -4.94
N ASP A 77 -2.42 -6.42 -3.61
CA ASP A 77 -2.90 -7.50 -2.76
C ASP A 77 -4.34 -7.94 -3.09
N ARG A 78 -5.19 -7.01 -3.55
CA ARG A 78 -6.57 -7.32 -3.96
C ARG A 78 -6.66 -8.16 -5.23
N ASP A 79 -5.67 -8.07 -6.11
CA ASP A 79 -5.62 -8.88 -7.33
C ASP A 79 -5.17 -10.33 -7.03
N LEU A 80 -4.55 -10.56 -5.86
CA LEU A 80 -4.12 -11.88 -5.38
C LEU A 80 -5.18 -12.57 -4.51
N VAL A 81 -5.86 -11.82 -3.66
CA VAL A 81 -6.78 -12.36 -2.66
C VAL A 81 -7.97 -11.44 -2.47
N ALA A 82 -9.15 -12.05 -2.34
CA ALA A 82 -10.34 -11.31 -1.94
C ALA A 82 -10.36 -11.16 -0.41
N GLU A 83 -10.80 -10.00 0.08
CA GLU A 83 -11.04 -9.78 1.50
C GLU A 83 -12.46 -10.24 1.87
N ASN A 84 -12.62 -10.84 3.05
CA ASN A 84 -13.95 -11.01 3.62
C ASN A 84 -14.55 -9.65 4.04
N LEU A 85 -15.84 -9.63 4.40
CA LEU A 85 -16.54 -8.39 4.80
C LEU A 85 -15.86 -7.65 5.97
N ASP A 86 -15.15 -8.38 6.83
CA ASP A 86 -14.45 -7.82 7.98
C ASP A 86 -13.04 -7.30 7.64
N GLY A 87 -12.58 -7.47 6.38
CA GLY A 87 -11.25 -7.06 5.92
C GLY A 87 -10.09 -7.87 6.50
N ILE A 88 -10.35 -8.85 7.36
CA ILE A 88 -9.32 -9.59 8.10
C ILE A 88 -8.95 -10.87 7.36
N ARG A 89 -9.94 -11.69 6.98
CA ARG A 89 -9.68 -13.00 6.37
C ARG A 89 -9.56 -12.89 4.87
N MET A 90 -8.49 -13.47 4.33
CA MET A 90 -8.25 -13.56 2.90
C MET A 90 -8.91 -14.81 2.34
N LEU A 91 -9.71 -14.63 1.29
CA LEU A 91 -10.34 -15.70 0.53
C LEU A 91 -9.47 -15.96 -0.72
N PRO A 92 -9.13 -17.23 -1.01
CA PRO A 92 -8.30 -17.58 -2.16
C PRO A 92 -9.10 -17.46 -3.46
N MET A 93 -9.22 -16.23 -3.96
CA MET A 93 -9.88 -15.90 -5.22
C MET A 93 -9.00 -14.90 -5.99
N PRO A 94 -7.84 -15.34 -6.52
CA PRO A 94 -6.98 -14.45 -7.29
C PRO A 94 -7.69 -14.00 -8.56
N GLU A 95 -7.70 -12.69 -8.81
CA GLU A 95 -8.24 -12.10 -10.03
C GLU A 95 -7.17 -12.09 -11.15
N SER A 96 -5.89 -12.30 -10.80
CA SER A 96 -4.76 -12.29 -11.73
C SER A 96 -3.88 -13.54 -11.64
N GLU A 97 -3.97 -14.41 -12.65
CA GLU A 97 -3.08 -15.57 -12.81
C GLU A 97 -1.61 -15.14 -12.95
N ARG A 98 -1.35 -14.08 -13.73
CA ARG A 98 0.01 -13.52 -13.91
C ARG A 98 0.61 -13.10 -12.58
N LEU A 99 -0.14 -12.38 -11.75
CA LEU A 99 0.36 -11.89 -10.47
C LEU A 99 0.60 -13.04 -9.49
N THR A 100 -0.28 -14.05 -9.52
CA THR A 100 -0.09 -15.28 -8.75
C THR A 100 1.20 -16.00 -9.15
N GLU A 101 1.51 -16.06 -10.44
CA GLU A 101 2.76 -16.64 -10.95
C GLU A 101 3.99 -15.84 -10.52
N ILE A 102 3.94 -14.50 -10.59
CA ILE A 102 5.02 -13.62 -10.10
C ILE A 102 5.33 -13.90 -8.63
N VAL A 103 4.29 -13.93 -7.78
CA VAL A 103 4.46 -14.18 -6.34
C VAL A 103 4.91 -15.61 -6.05
N ARG A 104 4.37 -16.60 -6.77
CA ARG A 104 4.80 -18.02 -6.62
C ARG A 104 6.27 -18.19 -6.97
N ASN A 105 6.72 -17.61 -8.08
CA ASN A 105 8.10 -17.72 -8.55
C ASN A 105 9.08 -16.93 -7.67
N ASN A 106 8.61 -15.89 -6.97
CA ASN A 106 9.42 -15.04 -6.09
C ASN A 106 8.98 -15.12 -4.61
N LYS A 107 8.49 -16.28 -4.18
CA LYS A 107 7.87 -16.48 -2.85
C LYS A 107 8.76 -16.00 -1.68
N GLY A 108 10.07 -16.24 -1.76
CA GLY A 108 11.03 -15.79 -0.75
C GLY A 108 11.05 -14.26 -0.62
N ARG A 109 11.19 -13.55 -1.74
CA ARG A 109 11.19 -12.07 -1.79
C ARG A 109 9.88 -11.49 -1.27
N ALA A 110 8.74 -12.09 -1.65
CA ALA A 110 7.43 -11.70 -1.17
C ALA A 110 7.31 -11.80 0.36
N ILE A 111 7.68 -12.96 0.94
CA ILE A 111 7.62 -13.16 2.40
C ILE A 111 8.61 -12.24 3.13
N ASP A 112 9.84 -12.10 2.62
CA ASP A 112 10.87 -11.28 3.25
C ASP A 112 10.43 -9.80 3.34
N SER A 113 9.87 -9.25 2.27
CA SER A 113 9.36 -7.87 2.26
C SER A 113 8.21 -7.65 3.25
N LEU A 114 7.25 -8.57 3.33
CA LEU A 114 6.16 -8.52 4.32
C LEU A 114 6.68 -8.67 5.76
N CYS A 115 7.65 -9.56 5.99
CA CYS A 115 8.31 -9.70 7.29
C CYS A 115 9.03 -8.42 7.72
N GLU A 116 9.72 -7.75 6.79
CA GLU A 116 10.38 -6.48 7.07
C GLU A 116 9.37 -5.39 7.45
N ILE A 117 8.31 -5.23 6.66
CA ILE A 117 7.22 -4.28 6.96
C ILE A 117 6.61 -4.57 8.33
N LYS A 118 6.24 -5.83 8.61
CA LYS A 118 5.69 -6.24 9.90
C LYS A 118 6.62 -5.88 11.06
N LYS A 119 7.91 -6.19 10.94
CA LYS A 119 8.90 -5.87 11.97
C LYS A 119 8.98 -4.37 12.24
N ARG A 120 8.92 -3.52 11.20
CA ARG A 120 8.92 -2.06 11.37
C ARG A 120 7.64 -1.56 12.03
N VAL A 121 6.49 -2.12 11.67
CA VAL A 121 5.19 -1.82 12.32
C VAL A 121 5.25 -2.16 13.82
N GLU A 122 5.78 -3.33 14.18
CA GLU A 122 5.93 -3.78 15.58
C GLU A 122 6.91 -2.92 16.38
N ILE A 123 8.10 -2.63 15.83
CA ILE A 123 9.14 -1.83 16.50
C ILE A 123 8.64 -0.41 16.78
N ASN A 124 7.98 0.20 15.80
CA ASN A 124 7.50 1.58 15.91
C ASN A 124 6.12 1.66 16.57
N LYS A 125 5.50 0.53 16.90
CA LYS A 125 4.14 0.45 17.46
C LYS A 125 3.14 1.32 16.70
N ILE A 126 3.14 1.16 15.38
CA ILE A 126 2.21 1.88 14.50
C ILE A 126 1.10 0.94 14.02
N GLU A 127 -0.03 1.53 13.65
CA GLU A 127 -1.08 0.89 12.88
C GLU A 127 -1.36 1.76 11.64
N ILE A 128 -1.47 1.11 10.49
CA ILE A 128 -1.76 1.73 9.20
C ILE A 128 -3.20 1.33 8.85
N MET A 129 -4.12 2.29 8.98
CA MET A 129 -5.53 2.06 8.69
C MET A 129 -5.74 1.79 7.20
N ASP A 130 -6.55 0.76 6.91
CA ASP A 130 -6.80 0.26 5.55
C ASP A 130 -5.51 0.04 4.74
N ILE A 131 -4.49 -0.58 5.36
CA ILE A 131 -3.23 -0.87 4.67
C ILE A 131 -3.45 -1.64 3.37
N ARG A 132 -2.81 -1.17 2.29
CA ARG A 132 -2.81 -1.81 0.97
C ARG A 132 -1.40 -2.06 0.50
N PHE A 133 -1.23 -3.07 -0.35
CA PHE A 133 0.07 -3.39 -0.91
C PHE A 133 0.03 -3.37 -2.43
N LEU A 134 1.11 -2.85 -3.01
CA LEU A 134 1.43 -3.10 -4.41
C LEU A 134 2.57 -4.11 -4.50
N ILE A 135 2.60 -4.84 -5.61
CA ILE A 135 3.55 -5.94 -5.83
C ILE A 135 4.43 -5.61 -7.02
N ALA A 136 5.75 -5.61 -6.80
CA ALA A 136 6.75 -5.36 -7.83
C ALA A 136 6.97 -6.61 -8.71
N ALA A 137 7.68 -6.43 -9.82
CA ALA A 137 8.00 -7.51 -10.76
C ALA A 137 8.88 -8.62 -10.18
N ASP A 138 9.63 -8.34 -9.12
CA ASP A 138 10.43 -9.31 -8.36
C ASP A 138 9.63 -9.94 -7.20
N GLY A 139 8.34 -9.65 -7.07
CA GLY A 139 7.48 -10.14 -6.00
C GLY A 139 7.58 -9.38 -4.67
N GLU A 140 8.33 -8.29 -4.58
CA GLU A 140 8.34 -7.42 -3.39
C GLU A 140 6.97 -6.79 -3.14
N PHE A 141 6.53 -6.81 -1.88
CA PHE A 141 5.37 -6.07 -1.41
C PHE A 141 5.82 -4.73 -0.82
N VAL A 142 5.18 -3.65 -1.24
CA VAL A 142 5.39 -2.30 -0.70
C VAL A 142 4.06 -1.69 -0.26
N VAL A 143 4.08 -0.89 0.81
CA VAL A 143 2.87 -0.21 1.28
C VAL A 143 2.44 0.85 0.26
N SER A 144 1.14 0.90 -0.01
CA SER A 144 0.51 1.87 -0.90
C SER A 144 -0.78 2.41 -0.30
N ASN A 145 -1.20 3.59 -0.74
CA ASN A 145 -2.47 4.21 -0.35
C ASN A 145 -2.77 4.19 1.17
N PRO A 146 -1.82 4.50 2.07
CA PRO A 146 -2.12 4.54 3.51
C PRO A 146 -3.19 5.61 3.77
N TYR A 147 -4.29 5.24 4.42
CA TYR A 147 -5.36 6.18 4.77
C TYR A 147 -4.99 7.01 5.99
N GLU A 148 -4.59 6.33 7.06
CA GLU A 148 -4.21 6.98 8.32
C GLU A 148 -3.14 6.14 9.03
N ILE A 149 -2.21 6.82 9.70
CA ILE A 149 -1.18 6.18 10.52
C ILE A 149 -1.41 6.63 11.96
N VAL A 150 -1.55 5.67 12.86
CA VAL A 150 -1.64 5.90 14.30
C VAL A 150 -0.48 5.23 15.01
N CYS A 151 -0.03 5.79 16.14
CA CYS A 151 1.08 5.27 16.91
C CYS A 151 0.78 5.25 18.41
N GLU A 152 1.25 4.21 19.11
CA GLU A 152 1.16 4.13 20.59
C GLU A 152 2.30 4.86 21.30
N VAL A 153 3.36 5.19 20.57
CA VAL A 153 4.50 5.96 21.08
C VAL A 153 4.52 7.28 20.34
N GLY A 154 4.78 8.40 21.02
CA GLY A 154 4.84 9.70 20.36
C GLY A 154 5.98 9.74 19.33
N ILE A 155 5.68 9.42 18.07
CA ILE A 155 6.64 9.55 16.96
C ILE A 155 6.57 10.99 16.43
N PRO A 156 7.71 11.70 16.34
CA PRO A 156 7.75 13.01 15.71
C PRO A 156 7.27 12.94 14.25
N GLY A 157 6.54 13.95 13.78
CA GLY A 157 6.12 14.03 12.37
C GLY A 157 4.62 14.10 12.12
N GLY A 158 3.79 14.27 13.14
CA GLY A 158 2.34 14.49 12.98
C GLY A 158 1.49 13.22 12.90
N ILE A 159 2.05 12.07 13.30
CA ILE A 159 1.30 10.81 13.44
C ILE A 159 0.39 10.91 14.67
N LYS A 160 -0.86 10.44 14.55
CA LYS A 160 -1.83 10.54 15.65
C LYS A 160 -1.53 9.53 16.73
N TYR A 161 -1.65 9.97 17.98
CA TYR A 161 -1.49 9.11 19.14
C TYR A 161 -2.79 8.34 19.42
N ALA A 162 -2.70 7.03 19.63
CA ALA A 162 -3.80 6.19 20.11
C ALA A 162 -3.44 5.61 21.48
N GLU A 163 -4.35 5.70 22.46
CA GLU A 163 -4.10 5.23 23.84
C GLU A 163 -4.00 3.69 23.96
N GLU A 164 -4.66 2.94 23.07
CA GLU A 164 -4.55 1.47 22.99
C GLU A 164 -4.85 0.98 21.56
N VAL A 165 -3.94 0.22 20.94
CA VAL A 165 -4.23 -0.59 19.74
C VAL A 165 -4.52 -2.03 20.21
N ASN A 166 -5.77 -2.30 20.58
CA ASN A 166 -6.17 -3.57 21.21
C ASN A 166 -5.96 -4.81 20.29
N GLU A 167 -6.06 -4.64 18.97
CA GLU A 167 -5.62 -5.62 17.95
C GLU A 167 -5.04 -4.85 16.76
N ASN A 168 -3.76 -5.07 16.44
CA ASN A 168 -3.13 -4.37 15.33
C ASN A 168 -3.57 -5.00 14.00
N TYR A 169 -4.59 -4.40 13.37
CA TYR A 169 -5.16 -4.87 12.10
C TYR A 169 -4.11 -4.98 10.99
N THR A 170 -3.12 -4.08 10.99
CA THR A 170 -1.99 -4.12 10.04
C THR A 170 -1.20 -5.42 10.18
N ILE A 171 -0.84 -5.81 11.41
CA ILE A 171 -0.10 -7.06 11.65
C ILE A 171 -0.93 -8.27 11.22
N SER A 172 -2.20 -8.33 11.60
CA SER A 172 -3.09 -9.45 11.23
C SER A 172 -3.23 -9.58 9.72
N LYS A 173 -3.39 -8.46 9.00
CA LYS A 173 -3.46 -8.48 7.54
C LYS A 173 -2.17 -8.97 6.89
N ILE A 174 -1.01 -8.55 7.40
CA ILE A 174 0.29 -9.03 6.92
C ILE A 174 0.44 -10.54 7.18
N ASP A 175 0.06 -11.02 8.36
CA ASP A 175 0.15 -12.45 8.70
C ASP A 175 -0.73 -13.32 7.78
N ASN A 176 -1.96 -12.90 7.51
CA ASN A 176 -2.87 -13.63 6.62
C ASN A 176 -2.34 -13.65 5.18
N LEU A 177 -1.74 -12.55 4.71
CA LEU A 177 -1.13 -12.49 3.39
C LEU A 177 0.07 -13.42 3.28
N MET A 178 0.94 -13.43 4.29
CA MET A 178 2.07 -14.37 4.36
C MET A 178 1.60 -15.83 4.41
N GLU A 179 0.52 -16.15 5.13
CA GLU A 179 -0.04 -17.50 5.17
C GLU A 179 -0.55 -17.93 3.79
N TYR A 180 -1.30 -17.06 3.11
CA TYR A 180 -1.74 -17.30 1.74
C TYR A 180 -0.57 -17.56 0.79
N ILE A 181 0.44 -16.68 0.81
CA ILE A 181 1.63 -16.79 -0.06
C ILE A 181 2.40 -18.09 0.20
N LYS A 182 2.47 -18.55 1.45
CA LYS A 182 3.08 -19.85 1.78
C LYS A 182 2.33 -21.01 1.10
N GLY A 183 1.00 -20.92 1.01
CA GLY A 183 0.13 -21.92 0.38
C GLY A 183 0.09 -21.91 -1.16
N LEU A 184 0.59 -20.87 -1.83
CA LEU A 184 0.63 -20.76 -3.30
C LEU A 184 1.55 -21.77 -4.00
#